data_AF-A0A520YX51-F1
#
_entry.id   AF-A0A520YX51-F1
#
_cell.length_a   1.000
_cell.length_b   1.000
_cell.length_c   1.000
_cell.angle_alpha   90.00
_cell.angle_beta   90.00
_cell.angle_gamma   90.00
#
_symmetry.space_group_name_H-M   'P 1'
#
loop_
_entity.id
_entity.type
_entity.pdbx_description
1 polymer ?
#
loop_
_entity_poly.entity_id
_entity_poly.type
_entity_poly.pdbx_seq_one_letter_code
_entity_poly.pdbx_strand_id
1 'polypeptide(L)' 'MRWQTATEIDNAGFNIYRAKRKDGPYKKINTTLIPAQGNATTGASYSYEDTPPAKGAYHYKLGGRGH' A
#
# COMPACT_ATOMS: atom_id res chain seq x y z
N MET A 1 4.80 8.22 -1.09
CA MET A 1 4.99 7.06 -1.99
C MET A 1 3.99 7.16 -3.14
N ARG A 2 4.42 6.88 -4.37
CA ARG A 2 3.54 6.72 -5.55
C ARG A 2 3.75 5.32 -6.11
N TRP A 3 2.68 4.60 -6.40
CA TRP A 3 2.74 3.30 -7.07
C TRP A 3 1.61 3.18 -8.08
N GLN A 4 1.79 2.29 -9.04
CA GLN A 4 0.79 1.96 -10.03
C GLN A 4 0.56 0.46 -10.01
N THR A 5 -0.70 0.05 -10.09
CA THR A 5 -1.06 -1.36 -10.30
C THR A 5 -1.23 -1.61 -11.80
N ALA A 6 -1.02 -2.85 -12.25
CA ALA A 6 -1.21 -3.21 -13.66
C ALA A 6 -2.64 -3.71 -13.94
N THR A 7 -3.17 -4.55 -13.06
CA THR A 7 -4.56 -5.02 -13.01
C THR A 7 -4.96 -5.25 -11.57
N GLU A 8 -6.23 -5.03 -11.26
CA GLU A 8 -6.78 -5.18 -9.91
C GLU A 8 -7.93 -6.18 -9.95
N ILE A 9 -7.57 -7.46 -10.11
CA ILE A 9 -8.55 -8.55 -10.06
C ILE A 9 -8.98 -8.72 -8.59
N ASP A 10 -10.24 -8.38 -8.29
CA ASP A 10 -10.93 -8.61 -7.01
C ASP A 10 -10.27 -8.05 -5.74
N ASN A 11 -9.43 -7.03 -5.85
CA ASN A 11 -8.95 -6.32 -4.67
C ASN A 11 -10.02 -5.35 -4.18
N ALA A 12 -10.60 -5.57 -3.01
CA ALA A 12 -11.46 -4.58 -2.34
C ALA A 12 -10.68 -3.29 -1.99
N GLY A 13 -9.34 -3.40 -1.94
CA GLY A 13 -8.43 -2.28 -1.76
C GLY A 13 -7.08 -2.71 -1.21
N PHE A 14 -6.26 -1.72 -0.85
CA PHE A 14 -4.89 -1.88 -0.41
C PHE A 14 -4.66 -1.35 0.99
N ASN A 15 -3.90 -2.12 1.77
CA ASN A 15 -3.27 -1.64 2.99
C ASN A 15 -1.79 -1.38 2.75
N ILE A 16 -1.28 -0.32 3.36
CA ILE A 16 0.13 0.06 3.32
C ILE A 16 0.75 -0.35 4.64
N TYR A 17 1.81 -1.12 4.53
CA TYR A 17 2.61 -1.54 5.65
C TYR A 17 4.00 -0.92 5.57
N ARG A 18 4.52 -0.48 6.71
CA ARG A 18 5.83 0.13 6.85
C ARG A 18 6.67 -0.63 7.86
N ALA A 19 7.95 -0.83 7.55
CA ALA A 19 8.95 -1.39 8.46
C ALA A 19 10.20 -0.49 8.49
N LYS A 20 10.90 -0.46 9.63
CA LYS A 20 12.19 0.24 9.77
C LYS A 20 13.38 -0.56 9.23
N ARG A 21 13.19 -1.86 8.99
CA ARG A 21 14.18 -2.80 8.46
C ARG A 21 13.52 -3.67 7.40
N LYS A 22 14.25 -4.04 6.36
CA LYS A 22 13.73 -4.84 5.23
C LYS A 22 13.09 -6.16 5.69
N ASP A 23 13.74 -6.83 6.64
CA ASP A 23 13.33 -8.11 7.23
C ASP A 23 12.64 -7.94 8.60
N GLY A 24 12.29 -6.70 8.95
CA GLY A 24 11.63 -6.39 10.21
C GLY A 24 10.11 -6.59 10.16
N PRO A 25 9.43 -6.46 11.30
CA PRO A 25 7.98 -6.50 11.35
C PRO A 25 7.38 -5.30 10.61
N TYR A 26 6.49 -5.61 9.67
CA TYR A 26 5.72 -4.62 8.91
C TYR A 26 4.48 -4.23 9.70
N LYS A 27 4.31 -2.93 9.97
CA LYS A 27 3.13 -2.40 10.66
C LYS A 27 2.24 -1.68 9.65
N LYS A 28 0.94 -1.92 9.71
CA LYS A 28 -0.04 -1.17 8.91
C LYS A 28 -0.01 0.30 9.34
N ILE A 29 0.08 1.22 8.38
CA ILE A 29 0.15 2.67 8.65
C ILE A 29 -1.06 3.44 8.16
N ASN A 30 -1.83 2.90 7.20
CA ASN A 30 -3.09 3.49 6.79
C ASN A 30 -4.22 3.11 7.77
N THR A 31 -5.04 4.09 8.13
CA THR A 31 -6.22 3.89 8.98
C THR A 31 -7.38 3.32 8.17
N THR A 32 -7.64 3.91 7.00
CA THR A 32 -8.66 3.49 6.04
C THR A 32 -8.06 2.65 4.93
N LEU A 33 -8.80 1.63 4.47
CA LEU A 33 -8.42 0.86 3.30
C LEU A 33 -8.41 1.79 2.08
N ILE A 34 -7.35 1.76 1.28
CA ILE A 34 -7.30 2.51 0.03
C ILE A 34 -8.13 1.72 -0.98
N PRO A 35 -9.30 2.20 -1.42
CA PRO A 35 -10.15 1.45 -2.33
C PRO A 35 -9.40 1.24 -3.64
N ALA A 36 -9.53 0.04 -4.20
CA ALA A 36 -9.06 -0.22 -5.55
C ALA A 36 -9.87 0.66 -6.52
N GLN A 37 -9.17 1.42 -7.36
CA GLN A 37 -9.75 2.30 -8.39
C GLN A 37 -9.63 1.69 -9.79
N GLY A 38 -8.75 0.70 -9.94
CA GLY A 38 -8.66 -0.16 -11.11
C GLY A 38 -9.65 -1.32 -11.04
N ASN A 39 -9.65 -2.11 -12.10
CA ASN A 39 -10.50 -3.26 -12.30
C ASN A 39 -9.64 -4.43 -12.84
N ALA A 40 -10.25 -5.59 -13.08
CA ALA A 40 -9.59 -6.80 -13.55
C ALA A 40 -8.73 -6.61 -14.81
N THR A 41 -9.02 -5.60 -15.63
CA THR A 41 -8.33 -5.30 -16.90
C THR A 41 -7.55 -3.98 -16.90
N THR A 42 -7.71 -3.13 -15.88
CA THR A 42 -7.05 -1.81 -15.82
C THR A 42 -6.55 -1.54 -14.42
N GLY A 43 -5.26 -1.29 -14.26
CA GLY A 43 -4.73 -0.79 -12.99
C GLY A 43 -5.03 0.70 -12.74
N ALA A 44 -4.56 1.20 -11.61
CA ALA A 44 -4.70 2.61 -11.23
C ALA A 44 -3.42 3.15 -10.59
N SER A 45 -3.31 4.48 -10.58
CA SER A 45 -2.21 5.21 -9.97
C SER A 45 -2.61 5.72 -8.60
N TYR A 46 -1.79 5.39 -7.59
CA TYR A 46 -2.04 5.77 -6.21
C TYR A 46 -0.91 6.62 -5.66
N SER A 47 -1.27 7.52 -4.77
CA SER A 47 -0.34 8.30 -3.97
C SER A 47 -0.72 8.23 -2.50
N TYR A 48 0.24 7.88 -1.66
CA TYR A 48 0.10 7.92 -0.22
C TYR A 48 1.19 8.78 0.39
N GLU A 49 0.77 9.77 1.17
CA GLU A 49 1.66 10.61 1.95
C GLU A 49 1.93 9.94 3.30
N ASP A 50 3.19 9.56 3.54
CA ASP A 50 3.61 9.01 4.82
C ASP A 50 4.32 10.10 5.63
N THR A 51 3.84 10.36 6.85
CA THR A 51 4.47 11.27 7.80
C THR A 51 5.03 10.46 8.97
N PRO A 52 6.25 9.90 8.86
CA PRO A 52 6.83 9.13 9.94
C PRO A 52 7.17 10.03 11.14
N PRO A 53 6.94 9.56 12.38
CA PRO A 53 7.27 10.34 13.59
C PRO A 53 8.78 10.52 13.80
N ALA A 54 9.61 9.80 13.06
CA ALA A 54 11.07 9.90 13.10
C ALA A 54 11.66 9.84 11.70
N LYS A 55 12.74 10.60 11.46
CA LYS A 55 13.52 10.50 10.23
C LYS A 55 14.25 9.15 10.18
N GLY A 56 14.33 8.54 9.00
CA GLY A 56 15.01 7.26 8.79
C GLY A 56 14.66 6.61 7.46
N ALA A 57 15.36 5.53 7.12
CA ALA A 57 14.98 4.67 6.01
C ALA A 57 13.79 3.79 6.41
N TYR A 58 12.80 3.72 5.53
CA TYR A 58 11.60 2.91 5.73
C TYR A 58 11.37 2.04 4.50
N HIS A 59 10.91 0.83 4.75
CA HIS A 59 10.50 -0.13 3.74
C HIS A 59 8.99 -0.21 3.71
N TYR A 60 8.41 -0.24 2.52
CA TYR A 60 6.96 -0.26 2.32
C TYR A 60 6.55 -1.54 1.62
N LYS A 61 5.40 -2.09 2.02
CA LYS A 61 4.78 -3.25 1.39
C LYS A 61 3.28 -2.99 1.20
N LEU A 62 2.77 -3.40 0.04
CA LEU A 62 1.34 -3.37 -0.26
C LEU A 62 0.76 -4.74 0.08
N GLY A 63 -0.35 -4.75 0.83
CA GLY A 63 -1.17 -5.93 1.01
C GLY A 63 -2.54 -5.69 0.40
N GLY A 64 -2.87 -6.41 -0.67
CA GLY A 64 -4.23 -6.47 -1.20
C GLY A 64 -5.13 -7.26 -0.26
N ARG A 65 -6.39 -6.84 -0.15
CA ARG A 65 -7.43 -7.65 0.51
C ARG A 65 -8.38 -8.13 -0.58
N GLY A 66 -8.17 -9.36 -1.04
CA GLY A 66 -9.11 -10.09 -1.88
C GLY A 66 -10.22 -10.71 -1.02
N HIS A 67 -11.41 -10.85 -1.59
CA HIS A 67 -12.50 -11.64 -1.03
C HIS A 67 -12.30 -13.13 -1.34
#